data_AF-A0A0L1KZP9-F1
#
_entry.id   AF-A0A0L1KZP9-F1
#
_cell.length_a   1.000
_cell.length_b   1.000
_cell.length_c   1.000
_cell.angle_alpha   90.00
_cell.angle_beta   90.00
_cell.angle_gamma   90.00
#
_symmetry.space_group_name_H-M   'P 1'
#
loop_
_entity.id
_entity.type
_entity.pdbx_description
1 polymer ?
#
loop_
_entity_poly.entity_id
_entity_poly.type
_entity_poly.pdbx_seq_one_letter_code
_entity_poly.pdbx_strand_id
1 'polypeptide(L)'
;MKSWISPNGDWCNLCRQPFGSWFEHVSGRFKDHRAMEIIYNAYVEQGYRKWTPADIYAAVSLNKYFRFGKNHGVITPPQANGDRTAELNDIFFPLYTTFSSIEHDMKRQLNHILKFMHSKGHLRAFLTTDINHLKSIEIVGSRVLYYQLAIPLVRCFPTADSGQLSTFHHIAVDPYNLESAYDILCMKDIFDEICSKDHRSKGYAVRLLFGDLYHMSIGTVQKSEGIRQLAEFSLMALTAEVIMGKMMEYCLRVDRVWRDMNCPIDTENSIVSDEGIFHKRFRLAFDKKEGEMRFV
;
A
#
# COMPACT_ATOMS: atom_id res chain seq x y z
N MET A 1 -26.51 -15.95 -2.28
CA MET A 1 -25.80 -15.24 -1.19
C MET A 1 -24.76 -16.19 -0.63
N LYS A 2 -23.46 -15.86 -0.68
CA LYS A 2 -22.40 -16.77 -0.19
C LYS A 2 -22.46 -16.82 1.34
N SER A 3 -22.62 -18.00 1.93
CA SER A 3 -22.55 -18.15 3.39
C SER A 3 -21.09 -18.23 3.80
N TRP A 4 -20.59 -17.17 4.43
CA TRP A 4 -19.28 -17.20 5.08
C TRP A 4 -19.25 -18.05 6.35
N ILE A 5 -20.43 -18.42 6.86
CA ILE A 5 -20.60 -19.22 8.06
C ILE A 5 -20.67 -20.70 7.66
N SER A 6 -19.89 -21.53 8.36
CA SER A 6 -19.94 -22.99 8.22
C SER A 6 -21.34 -23.53 8.58
N PRO A 7 -21.71 -24.75 8.13
CA PRO A 7 -22.99 -25.36 8.53
C PRO A 7 -23.18 -25.48 10.04
N ASN A 8 -22.08 -25.58 10.79
CA ASN A 8 -22.08 -25.73 12.25
C ASN A 8 -22.22 -24.37 12.99
N GLY A 9 -22.14 -23.25 12.29
CA GLY A 9 -22.41 -21.92 12.86
C GLY A 9 -21.27 -21.28 13.65
N ASP A 10 -20.12 -21.95 13.79
CA ASP A 10 -19.02 -21.58 14.68
C ASP A 10 -17.72 -21.20 13.95
N TRP A 11 -17.70 -21.30 12.62
CA TRP A 11 -16.51 -21.15 11.80
C TRP A 11 -16.72 -20.24 10.59
N CYS A 12 -15.77 -19.34 10.36
CA CYS A 12 -15.79 -18.48 9.18
C CYS A 12 -14.96 -19.09 8.04
N ASN A 13 -15.61 -19.40 6.92
CA ASN A 13 -14.98 -19.95 5.72
C ASN A 13 -14.05 -18.97 5.01
N LEU A 14 -14.31 -17.66 5.13
CA LEU A 14 -13.46 -16.61 4.59
C LEU A 14 -12.19 -16.41 5.43
N CYS A 15 -12.35 -16.17 6.73
CA CYS A 15 -11.22 -15.90 7.62
C CYS A 15 -10.46 -17.16 8.04
N ARG A 16 -11.04 -18.35 7.85
CA ARG A 16 -10.51 -19.65 8.31
C ARG A 16 -10.20 -19.66 9.81
N GLN A 17 -11.13 -19.13 10.60
CA GLN A 17 -11.01 -19.07 12.05
C GLN A 17 -12.38 -19.26 12.73
N PRO A 18 -12.40 -19.77 13.97
CA PRO A 18 -13.62 -19.85 14.74
C PRO A 18 -14.10 -18.46 15.18
N PHE A 19 -15.39 -18.32 15.48
CA PHE A 19 -15.94 -17.10 16.07
C PHE A 19 -17.02 -17.41 17.11
N GLY A 20 -17.10 -16.58 18.16
CA GLY A 20 -18.16 -16.69 19.17
C GLY A 20 -19.44 -15.93 18.81
N SER A 21 -19.32 -14.84 18.06
CA SER A 21 -20.43 -14.04 17.57
C SER A 21 -20.12 -13.55 16.16
N TRP A 22 -21.05 -13.76 15.22
CA TRP A 22 -20.90 -13.29 13.84
C TRP A 22 -20.77 -11.78 13.76
N PHE A 23 -21.58 -11.07 14.55
CA PHE A 23 -21.53 -9.61 14.61
C PHE A 23 -20.15 -9.12 15.07
N GLU A 24 -19.60 -9.70 16.13
CA GLU A 24 -18.25 -9.35 16.62
C GLU A 24 -17.14 -9.79 15.67
N HIS A 25 -17.32 -10.88 14.94
CA HIS A 25 -16.36 -11.33 13.93
C HIS A 25 -16.24 -10.35 12.76
N VAL A 26 -17.38 -9.82 12.28
CA VAL A 26 -17.43 -8.91 11.13
C VAL A 26 -17.14 -7.47 11.51
N SER A 27 -17.60 -7.02 12.69
CA SER A 27 -17.53 -5.61 13.11
C SER A 27 -16.53 -5.34 14.24
N GLY A 28 -16.04 -6.38 14.91
CA GLY A 28 -15.25 -6.26 16.12
C GLY A 28 -13.76 -6.05 15.88
N ARG A 29 -12.96 -6.45 16.87
CA ARG A 29 -11.53 -6.17 16.98
C ARG A 29 -10.70 -6.72 15.80
N PHE A 30 -11.16 -7.81 15.18
CA PHE A 30 -10.51 -8.48 14.07
C PHE A 30 -11.07 -7.95 12.74
N LYS A 31 -10.57 -6.77 12.34
CA LYS A 31 -10.90 -6.06 11.09
C LYS A 31 -10.63 -6.85 9.80
N ASP A 32 -10.04 -8.04 9.93
CA ASP A 32 -9.65 -8.92 8.84
C ASP A 32 -10.82 -9.40 7.99
N HIS A 33 -12.01 -9.66 8.57
CA HIS A 33 -13.12 -10.20 7.79
C HIS A 33 -13.52 -9.27 6.64
N ARG A 34 -13.82 -8.00 6.95
CA ARG A 34 -14.21 -7.02 5.94
C ARG A 34 -13.09 -6.72 4.95
N ALA A 35 -11.83 -6.74 5.39
CA ALA A 35 -10.67 -6.54 4.53
C ALA A 35 -10.38 -7.75 3.61
N MET A 36 -10.69 -8.96 4.03
CA MET A 36 -10.67 -10.14 3.16
C MET A 36 -11.87 -10.14 2.20
N GLU A 37 -13.05 -9.73 2.67
CA GLU A 37 -14.28 -9.74 1.89
C GLU A 37 -14.20 -8.75 0.72
N ILE A 38 -13.70 -7.54 0.94
CA ILE A 38 -13.51 -6.54 -0.12
C ILE A 38 -12.57 -7.05 -1.24
N ILE A 39 -11.50 -7.75 -0.88
CA ILE A 39 -10.54 -8.35 -1.83
C ILE A 39 -11.18 -9.54 -2.55
N TYR A 40 -11.91 -10.39 -1.83
CA TYR A 40 -12.60 -11.54 -2.40
C TYR A 40 -13.67 -11.09 -3.41
N ASN A 41 -14.47 -10.08 -3.07
CA ASN A 41 -15.48 -9.52 -3.96
C ASN A 41 -14.85 -8.96 -5.23
N ALA A 42 -13.74 -8.22 -5.09
CA ALA A 42 -12.98 -7.75 -6.24
C ALA A 42 -12.49 -8.91 -7.14
N TYR A 43 -12.01 -10.03 -6.58
CA TYR A 43 -11.62 -11.21 -7.38
C TYR A 43 -12.80 -11.82 -8.16
N VAL A 44 -13.99 -11.84 -7.57
CA VAL A 44 -15.20 -12.39 -8.20
C VAL A 44 -15.73 -11.44 -9.28
N GLU A 45 -15.77 -10.14 -9.00
CA GLU A 45 -16.41 -9.14 -9.87
C GLU A 45 -15.50 -8.70 -11.02
N GLN A 46 -14.21 -8.50 -10.76
CA GLN A 46 -13.27 -7.95 -11.75
C GLN A 46 -12.56 -9.04 -12.56
N GLY A 47 -12.69 -10.32 -12.18
CA GLY A 47 -12.07 -11.46 -12.86
C GLY A 47 -10.54 -11.49 -12.83
N TYR A 48 -9.89 -10.45 -12.30
CA TYR A 48 -8.44 -10.33 -12.14
C TYR A 48 -8.05 -10.46 -10.67
N ARG A 49 -7.06 -11.32 -10.40
CA ARG A 49 -6.62 -11.69 -9.03
C ARG A 49 -5.48 -10.82 -8.48
N LYS A 50 -5.04 -9.82 -9.25
CA LYS A 50 -3.84 -9.05 -8.90
C LYS A 50 -4.03 -7.60 -9.32
N TRP A 51 -4.04 -6.71 -8.33
CA TRP A 51 -3.63 -5.34 -8.58
C TRP A 51 -2.15 -5.37 -8.88
N THR A 52 -1.79 -4.82 -10.02
CA THR A 52 -0.40 -4.56 -10.33
C THR A 52 0.07 -3.33 -9.55
N PRO A 53 1.38 -3.19 -9.29
CA PRO A 53 1.94 -1.95 -8.80
C PRO A 53 1.42 -0.74 -9.58
N ALA A 54 1.39 -0.82 -10.92
CA ALA A 54 0.92 0.24 -11.79
C ALA A 54 -0.52 0.66 -11.50
N ASP A 55 -1.43 -0.27 -11.18
CA ASP A 55 -2.84 0.06 -10.85
C ASP A 55 -2.91 0.92 -9.59
N ILE A 56 -2.16 0.56 -8.55
CA ILE A 56 -2.12 1.29 -7.28
C ILE A 56 -1.47 2.66 -7.48
N TYR A 57 -0.36 2.73 -8.22
CA TYR A 57 0.29 4.01 -8.52
C TYR A 57 -0.59 4.93 -9.35
N ALA A 58 -1.32 4.41 -10.33
CA ALA A 58 -2.28 5.18 -11.11
C ALA A 58 -3.41 5.72 -10.20
N ALA A 59 -3.94 4.88 -9.30
CA ALA A 59 -4.96 5.30 -8.34
C ALA A 59 -4.46 6.41 -7.40
N VAL A 60 -3.21 6.32 -6.92
CA VAL A 60 -2.57 7.35 -6.09
C VAL A 60 -2.30 8.64 -6.86
N SER A 61 -1.79 8.54 -8.08
CA SER A 61 -1.42 9.70 -8.90
C SER A 61 -2.62 10.60 -9.21
N LEU A 62 -3.80 10.01 -9.36
CA LEU A 62 -5.05 10.76 -9.61
C LEU A 62 -5.52 11.55 -8.38
N ASN A 63 -5.02 11.26 -7.17
CA ASN A 63 -5.28 12.05 -5.96
C ASN A 63 -4.67 13.48 -6.07
N LYS A 64 -3.60 13.67 -6.87
CA LYS A 64 -3.00 14.99 -7.14
C LYS A 64 -4.02 15.98 -7.71
N TYR A 65 -4.93 15.52 -8.57
CA TYR A 65 -5.91 16.38 -9.23
C TYR A 65 -6.98 16.91 -8.27
N PHE A 66 -7.37 16.12 -7.26
CA PHE A 66 -8.34 16.55 -6.27
C PHE A 66 -7.76 17.53 -5.24
N ARG A 67 -6.44 17.49 -4.99
CA ARG A 67 -5.77 18.38 -4.03
C ARG A 67 -5.40 19.75 -4.60
N PHE A 68 -5.05 19.83 -5.89
CA PHE A 68 -4.58 21.07 -6.53
C PHE A 68 -5.59 21.73 -7.48
N GLY A 69 -6.75 21.11 -7.72
CA GLY A 69 -7.81 21.59 -8.62
C GLY A 69 -8.56 22.86 -8.21
N LYS A 70 -8.06 23.67 -7.25
CA LYS A 70 -8.64 24.99 -6.97
C LYS A 70 -8.03 26.12 -7.82
N ASN A 71 -6.84 25.94 -8.40
CA ASN A 71 -6.15 26.99 -9.18
C ASN A 71 -5.94 26.67 -10.66
N HIS A 72 -6.23 25.45 -11.09
CA HIS A 72 -6.31 25.08 -12.50
C HIS A 72 -7.73 24.57 -12.72
N GLY A 73 -8.50 25.29 -13.55
CA GLY A 73 -9.94 25.14 -13.69
C GLY A 73 -10.41 23.69 -13.67
N VAL A 74 -11.56 23.46 -13.05
CA VAL A 74 -12.24 22.16 -12.90
C VAL A 74 -12.04 21.32 -14.16
N ILE A 75 -11.06 20.41 -14.15
CA ILE A 75 -10.99 19.36 -15.16
C ILE A 75 -12.05 18.38 -14.71
N THR A 76 -13.22 18.47 -15.34
CA THR A 76 -14.29 17.49 -15.20
C THR A 76 -13.68 16.10 -15.39
N PRO A 77 -13.92 15.12 -14.51
CA PRO A 77 -13.48 13.76 -14.76
C PRO A 77 -14.04 13.33 -16.13
N PRO A 78 -13.20 12.84 -17.05
CA PRO A 78 -13.69 12.43 -18.37
C PRO A 78 -14.74 11.36 -18.20
N GLN A 79 -15.93 11.57 -18.76
CA GLN A 79 -16.95 10.54 -18.84
C GLN A 79 -16.38 9.32 -19.56
N ALA A 80 -16.71 8.14 -19.03
CA ALA A 80 -16.20 6.84 -19.42
C ALA A 80 -16.66 6.44 -20.84
N ASN A 81 -16.06 7.02 -21.87
CA ASN A 81 -16.18 6.57 -23.24
C ASN A 81 -14.78 6.42 -23.87
N GLY A 82 -14.32 5.18 -23.86
CA GLY A 82 -13.73 4.53 -25.03
C GLY A 82 -12.26 4.75 -25.38
N ASP A 83 -11.69 5.95 -25.25
CA ASP A 83 -10.47 6.21 -26.07
C ASP A 83 -9.46 7.22 -25.49
N ARG A 84 -9.20 7.19 -24.17
CA ARG A 84 -8.38 8.21 -23.47
C ARG A 84 -7.20 7.69 -22.66
N THR A 85 -6.47 6.70 -23.14
CA THR A 85 -5.11 6.44 -22.64
C THR A 85 -4.11 7.50 -23.15
N ALA A 86 -4.33 8.13 -24.30
CA ALA A 86 -3.35 9.02 -24.94
C ALA A 86 -3.24 10.44 -24.31
N GLU A 87 -4.34 11.12 -24.00
CA GLU A 87 -4.27 12.52 -23.51
C GLU A 87 -3.87 12.65 -22.02
N LEU A 88 -4.18 11.63 -21.19
CA LEU A 88 -3.65 11.53 -19.83
C LEU A 88 -2.17 11.11 -19.84
N ASN A 89 -1.63 10.63 -20.95
CA ASN A 89 -0.21 10.31 -21.04
C ASN A 89 0.64 11.57 -21.28
N ASP A 90 0.22 12.52 -22.12
CA ASP A 90 1.10 13.62 -22.55
C ASP A 90 1.41 14.69 -21.47
N ILE A 91 0.51 14.92 -20.51
CA ILE A 91 0.78 15.85 -19.37
C ILE A 91 1.57 15.15 -18.25
N PHE A 92 1.54 13.83 -18.22
CA PHE A 92 2.04 12.98 -17.15
C PHE A 92 3.39 12.34 -17.53
N PHE A 93 3.76 12.27 -18.80
CA PHE A 93 4.83 11.40 -19.29
C PHE A 93 6.27 11.54 -18.69
N PRO A 94 6.76 12.69 -18.18
CA PRO A 94 8.16 12.76 -17.73
C PRO A 94 8.46 12.02 -16.41
N LEU A 95 7.48 11.93 -15.49
CA LEU A 95 7.62 11.21 -14.19
C LEU A 95 6.92 9.84 -14.20
N TYR A 96 6.11 9.56 -15.23
CA TYR A 96 5.29 8.35 -15.30
C TYR A 96 5.91 7.25 -16.15
N THR A 97 6.82 7.60 -17.06
CA THR A 97 7.72 6.62 -17.71
C THR A 97 8.69 5.97 -16.72
N THR A 98 8.92 6.57 -15.54
CA THR A 98 9.60 5.91 -14.41
C THR A 98 8.71 4.93 -13.63
N PHE A 99 7.39 4.97 -13.82
CA PHE A 99 6.43 4.06 -13.17
C PHE A 99 6.11 2.80 -14.00
N SER A 100 6.59 2.72 -15.24
CA SER A 100 6.27 1.62 -16.16
C SER A 100 7.26 0.45 -16.15
N SER A 101 8.41 0.57 -15.46
CA SER A 101 9.33 -0.54 -15.27
C SER A 101 9.30 -1.03 -13.82
N ILE A 102 8.97 -2.31 -13.65
CA ILE A 102 9.25 -3.23 -12.52
C ILE A 102 9.18 -2.58 -11.12
N GLU A 103 8.26 -3.03 -10.26
CA GLU A 103 8.11 -2.66 -8.83
C GLU A 103 9.42 -2.39 -8.06
N HIS A 104 10.46 -3.16 -8.37
CA HIS A 104 11.81 -3.02 -7.82
C HIS A 104 12.48 -1.68 -8.15
N ASP A 105 12.31 -1.15 -9.37
CA ASP A 105 12.88 0.13 -9.80
C ASP A 105 12.26 1.30 -9.03
N MET A 106 10.97 1.21 -8.72
CA MET A 106 10.24 2.25 -7.99
C MET A 106 10.68 2.38 -6.53
N LYS A 107 10.78 1.25 -5.83
CA LYS A 107 11.32 1.21 -4.45
C LYS A 107 12.73 1.76 -4.40
N ARG A 108 13.56 1.40 -5.38
CA ARG A 108 14.94 1.89 -5.51
C ARG A 108 15.00 3.39 -5.79
N GLN A 109 14.16 3.89 -6.70
CA GLN A 109 14.06 5.32 -6.99
C GLN A 109 13.61 6.11 -5.76
N LEU A 110 12.56 5.66 -5.07
CA LEU A 110 12.10 6.27 -3.83
C LEU A 110 13.22 6.29 -2.78
N ASN A 111 13.91 5.17 -2.56
CA ASN A 111 15.03 5.09 -1.63
C ASN A 111 16.16 6.07 -2.00
N HIS A 112 16.54 6.16 -3.28
CA HIS A 112 17.56 7.11 -3.76
C HIS A 112 17.13 8.57 -3.53
N ILE A 113 15.87 8.91 -3.82
CA ILE A 113 15.33 10.26 -3.62
C ILE A 113 15.32 10.61 -2.13
N LEU A 114 14.88 9.69 -1.27
CA LEU A 114 14.87 9.88 0.18
C LEU A 114 16.30 10.06 0.73
N LYS A 115 17.26 9.23 0.30
CA LYS A 115 18.69 9.38 0.65
C LYS A 115 19.26 10.72 0.20
N PHE A 116 18.97 11.13 -1.04
CA PHE A 116 19.37 12.43 -1.55
C PHE A 116 18.81 13.57 -0.69
N MET A 117 17.49 13.60 -0.46
CA MET A 117 16.83 14.64 0.34
C MET A 117 17.34 14.66 1.79
N HIS A 118 17.58 13.49 2.39
CA HIS A 118 18.19 13.37 3.71
C HIS A 118 19.59 13.99 3.73
N SER A 119 20.47 13.60 2.80
CA SER A 119 21.85 14.11 2.70
C SER A 119 21.93 15.62 2.47
N LYS A 120 20.90 16.23 1.88
CA LYS A 120 20.78 17.67 1.65
C LYS A 120 20.08 18.42 2.78
N GLY A 121 19.78 17.76 3.89
CA GLY A 121 19.18 18.40 5.06
C GLY A 121 17.71 18.78 4.85
N HIS A 122 17.00 18.14 3.92
CA HIS A 122 15.62 18.50 3.60
C HIS A 122 14.59 17.77 4.46
N LEU A 123 14.92 16.58 4.96
CA LEU A 123 14.07 15.79 5.86
C LEU A 123 14.33 16.17 7.32
N ARG A 124 13.77 17.32 7.73
CA ARG A 124 14.02 17.97 9.03
C ARG A 124 13.62 17.13 10.22
N ALA A 125 12.54 16.33 10.11
CA ALA A 125 12.09 15.45 11.17
C ALA A 125 13.15 14.43 11.62
N PHE A 126 14.11 14.13 10.74
CA PHE A 126 15.18 13.18 11.03
C PHE A 126 16.50 13.83 11.42
N LEU A 127 16.53 15.17 11.50
CA LEU A 127 17.72 15.96 11.82
C LEU A 127 17.56 16.78 13.10
N THR A 128 16.37 16.76 13.69
CA THR A 128 16.00 17.55 14.86
C THR A 128 15.76 16.67 16.08
N THR A 129 16.11 17.18 17.25
CA THR A 129 15.78 16.57 18.54
C THR A 129 14.61 17.28 19.25
N ASP A 130 14.00 18.29 18.60
CA ASP A 130 12.86 19.03 19.18
C ASP A 130 11.59 18.19 19.16
N ILE A 131 11.22 17.66 20.32
CA ILE A 131 10.04 16.81 20.54
C ILE A 131 8.73 17.52 20.13
N ASN A 132 8.61 18.83 20.35
CA ASN A 132 7.38 19.55 20.01
C ASN A 132 7.22 19.67 18.50
N HIS A 133 8.34 19.95 17.81
CA HIS A 133 8.37 19.95 16.36
C HIS A 133 8.05 18.57 15.78
N LEU A 134 8.66 17.50 16.31
CA LEU A 134 8.41 16.13 15.88
C LEU A 134 6.94 15.72 16.06
N LYS A 135 6.32 16.06 17.20
CA LYS A 135 4.89 15.83 17.43
C LYS A 135 4.02 16.58 16.42
N SER A 136 4.36 17.83 16.11
CA SER A 136 3.63 18.63 15.13
C SER A 136 3.69 18.00 13.74
N ILE A 137 4.88 17.58 13.30
CA ILE A 137 5.08 16.91 12.02
C ILE A 137 4.34 15.56 11.98
N GLU A 138 4.39 14.77 13.05
CA GLU A 138 3.67 13.48 13.09
C GLU A 138 2.16 13.65 12.98
N ILE A 139 1.57 14.64 13.66
CA ILE A 139 0.14 14.93 13.57
C ILE A 139 -0.24 15.26 12.12
N VAL A 140 0.59 16.08 11.45
CA VAL A 140 0.40 16.40 10.02
C VAL A 140 0.52 15.14 9.17
N GLY A 141 1.57 14.35 9.37
CA GLY A 141 1.83 13.13 8.63
C GLY A 141 0.70 12.09 8.75
N SER A 142 0.22 11.86 9.97
CA SER A 142 -0.93 11.00 10.26
C SER A 142 -2.19 11.43 9.51
N ARG A 143 -2.49 12.74 9.48
CA ARG A 143 -3.62 13.29 8.72
C ARG A 143 -3.41 13.15 7.21
N VAL A 144 -2.23 13.51 6.73
CA VAL A 144 -1.89 13.45 5.31
C VAL A 144 -2.01 12.03 4.79
N LEU A 145 -1.43 11.06 5.49
CA LEU A 145 -1.57 9.63 5.20
C LEU A 145 -3.05 9.24 5.12
N TYR A 146 -3.85 9.63 6.12
CA TYR A 146 -5.27 9.34 6.13
C TYR A 146 -5.98 9.87 4.87
N TYR A 147 -5.74 11.13 4.49
CA TYR A 147 -6.32 11.71 3.29
C TYR A 147 -5.75 11.14 1.99
N GLN A 148 -4.49 10.70 1.97
CA GLN A 148 -3.84 10.17 0.76
C GLN A 148 -4.41 8.81 0.36
N LEU A 149 -4.86 8.02 1.33
CA LEU A 149 -5.40 6.67 1.09
C LEU A 149 -6.85 6.66 0.58
N ALA A 150 -7.65 7.67 0.91
CA ALA A 150 -9.11 7.62 0.69
C ALA A 150 -9.49 7.44 -0.80
N ILE A 151 -8.99 8.30 -1.68
CA ILE A 151 -9.30 8.25 -3.12
C ILE A 151 -8.75 6.96 -3.76
N PRO A 152 -7.48 6.56 -3.53
CA PRO A 152 -6.96 5.31 -4.07
C PRO A 152 -7.78 4.09 -3.70
N LEU A 153 -8.22 3.97 -2.44
CA LEU A 153 -9.01 2.82 -2.00
C LEU A 153 -10.37 2.74 -2.70
N VAL A 154 -11.07 3.87 -2.89
CA VAL A 154 -12.33 3.90 -3.66
C VAL A 154 -12.12 3.43 -5.11
N ARG A 155 -10.96 3.75 -5.70
CA ARG A 155 -10.66 3.32 -7.08
C ARG A 155 -10.24 1.87 -7.18
N CYS A 156 -9.46 1.37 -6.22
CA CYS A 156 -9.11 -0.05 -6.15
C CYS A 156 -10.33 -0.92 -5.88
N PHE A 157 -11.33 -0.40 -5.15
CA PHE A 157 -12.52 -1.13 -4.71
C PHE A 157 -13.82 -0.34 -4.99
N PRO A 158 -14.21 -0.17 -6.26
CA PRO A 158 -15.34 0.68 -6.64
C PRO A 158 -16.70 0.16 -6.15
N THR A 159 -16.81 -1.12 -5.81
CA THR A 159 -18.03 -1.79 -5.35
C THR A 159 -18.10 -1.93 -3.83
N ALA A 160 -17.04 -1.54 -3.12
CA ALA A 160 -16.96 -1.67 -1.67
C ALA A 160 -17.87 -0.67 -0.97
N ASP A 161 -18.52 -1.13 0.11
CA ASP A 161 -19.29 -0.23 0.97
C ASP A 161 -18.37 0.64 1.85
N SER A 162 -18.95 1.69 2.44
CA SER A 162 -18.22 2.62 3.30
C SER A 162 -17.61 1.97 4.54
N GLY A 163 -18.23 0.91 5.06
CA GLY A 163 -17.74 0.12 6.19
C GLY A 163 -16.52 -0.72 5.82
N GLN A 164 -16.51 -1.33 4.64
CA GLN A 164 -15.37 -2.08 4.10
C GLN A 164 -14.19 -1.15 3.81
N LEU A 165 -14.44 -0.02 3.12
CA LEU A 165 -13.41 0.97 2.82
C LEU A 165 -12.80 1.56 4.09
N SER A 166 -13.63 1.93 5.07
CA SER A 166 -13.13 2.44 6.37
C SER A 166 -12.30 1.40 7.09
N THR A 167 -12.72 0.13 7.05
CA THR A 167 -11.99 -0.96 7.70
C THR A 167 -10.61 -1.16 7.07
N PHE A 168 -10.54 -1.22 5.73
CA PHE A 168 -9.28 -1.37 5.01
C PHE A 168 -8.36 -0.17 5.25
N HIS A 169 -8.93 1.05 5.21
CA HIS A 169 -8.22 2.28 5.52
C HIS A 169 -7.54 2.24 6.90
N HIS A 170 -8.30 1.87 7.94
CA HIS A 170 -7.77 1.72 9.29
C HIS A 170 -6.63 0.71 9.38
N ILE A 171 -6.70 -0.39 8.64
CA ILE A 171 -5.66 -1.41 8.62
C ILE A 171 -4.42 -0.91 7.86
N ALA A 172 -4.61 -0.16 6.78
CA ALA A 172 -3.51 0.40 5.99
C ALA A 172 -2.68 1.43 6.79
N VAL A 173 -3.30 2.21 7.68
CA VAL A 173 -2.60 3.20 8.54
C VAL A 173 -2.11 2.64 9.87
N ASP A 174 -2.34 1.36 10.12
CA ASP A 174 -1.96 0.71 11.38
C ASP A 174 -0.43 0.68 11.53
N PRO A 175 0.13 0.91 12.74
CA PRO A 175 1.57 0.89 12.96
C PRO A 175 2.29 -0.36 12.45
N TYR A 176 1.67 -1.55 12.48
CA TYR A 176 2.28 -2.78 11.95
C TYR A 176 2.43 -2.74 10.43
N ASN A 177 1.46 -2.18 9.71
CA ASN A 177 1.56 -2.00 8.27
C ASN A 177 2.62 -0.92 7.93
N LEU A 178 2.67 0.15 8.73
CA LEU A 178 3.67 1.20 8.54
C LEU A 178 5.10 0.72 8.85
N GLU A 179 5.29 -0.17 9.83
CA GLU A 179 6.56 -0.87 10.02
C GLU A 179 6.94 -1.65 8.75
N SER A 180 6.00 -2.37 8.15
CA SER A 180 6.29 -3.14 6.93
C SER A 180 6.74 -2.22 5.79
N ALA A 181 6.10 -1.05 5.63
CA ALA A 181 6.54 -0.04 4.67
C ALA A 181 7.93 0.53 4.99
N TYR A 182 8.25 0.75 6.27
CA TYR A 182 9.58 1.17 6.71
C TYR A 182 10.67 0.15 6.32
N ASP A 183 10.41 -1.13 6.55
CA ASP A 183 11.35 -2.22 6.27
C ASP A 183 11.52 -2.45 4.77
N ILE A 184 10.43 -2.49 4.00
CA ILE A 184 10.45 -2.66 2.53
C ILE A 184 11.24 -1.55 1.85
N LEU A 185 11.11 -0.32 2.33
CA LEU A 185 11.83 0.83 1.78
C LEU A 185 13.26 0.98 2.32
N CYS A 186 13.72 0.02 3.14
CA CYS A 186 15.04 0.01 3.75
C CYS A 186 15.37 1.36 4.41
N MET A 187 14.38 1.94 5.11
CA MET A 187 14.51 3.26 5.72
C MET A 187 15.57 3.31 6.83
N LYS A 188 15.92 2.15 7.41
CA LYS A 188 17.05 2.01 8.33
C LYS A 188 18.37 2.49 7.72
N ASP A 189 18.55 2.32 6.40
CA ASP A 189 19.77 2.73 5.69
C ASP A 189 19.75 4.24 5.35
N ILE A 190 18.70 4.95 5.75
CA ILE A 190 18.49 6.38 5.50
C ILE A 190 18.52 7.14 6.83
N PHE A 191 17.91 6.58 7.87
CA PHE A 191 17.71 7.22 9.17
C PHE A 191 18.40 6.40 10.27
N ASP A 192 19.69 6.68 10.49
CA ASP A 192 20.61 5.75 11.18
C ASP A 192 20.28 5.41 12.64
N GLU A 193 19.43 6.14 13.39
CA GLU A 193 19.25 5.85 14.83
C GLU A 193 17.85 6.06 15.43
N ILE A 194 16.93 6.76 14.76
CA ILE A 194 15.69 7.23 15.41
C ILE A 194 14.65 6.09 15.61
N CYS A 195 14.71 4.99 14.85
CA CYS A 195 13.52 4.14 14.63
C CYS A 195 13.71 2.63 14.78
N SER A 196 14.87 2.14 15.23
CA SER A 196 15.25 0.72 15.07
C SER A 196 14.71 -0.27 16.10
N LYS A 197 13.97 0.15 17.13
CA LYS A 197 13.72 -0.70 18.31
C LYS A 197 12.37 -1.43 18.32
N ASP A 198 11.30 -0.83 17.81
CA ASP A 198 9.96 -1.46 17.82
C ASP A 198 9.07 -0.99 16.64
N HIS A 199 7.99 -1.75 16.40
CA HIS A 199 7.02 -1.50 15.33
C HIS A 199 6.37 -0.10 15.42
N ARG A 200 6.14 0.42 16.62
CA ARG A 200 5.53 1.75 16.81
C ARG A 200 6.50 2.84 16.41
N SER A 201 7.78 2.69 16.74
CA SER A 201 8.85 3.62 16.40
C SER A 201 9.08 3.69 14.88
N LYS A 202 9.05 2.55 14.19
CA LYS A 202 9.10 2.51 12.72
C LYS A 202 7.85 3.13 12.09
N GLY A 203 6.66 2.80 12.59
CA GLY A 203 5.42 3.41 12.12
C GLY A 203 5.36 4.93 12.36
N TYR A 204 5.92 5.39 13.49
CA TYR A 204 6.11 6.81 13.80
C TYR A 204 7.04 7.50 12.78
N ALA A 205 8.14 6.85 12.42
CA ALA A 205 9.06 7.32 11.38
C ALA A 205 8.37 7.57 10.04
N VAL A 206 7.55 6.61 9.60
CA VAL A 206 6.81 6.73 8.33
C VAL A 206 5.85 7.92 8.38
N ARG A 207 5.17 8.15 9.51
CA ARG A 207 4.30 9.32 9.68
C ARG A 207 5.09 10.62 9.67
N LEU A 208 6.24 10.69 10.35
CA LEU A 208 7.12 11.86 10.25
C LEU A 208 7.52 12.15 8.80
N LEU A 209 7.87 11.12 8.04
CA LEU A 209 8.21 11.25 6.63
C LEU A 209 7.02 11.79 5.81
N PHE A 210 5.80 11.28 6.02
CA PHE A 210 4.59 11.84 5.40
C PHE A 210 4.42 13.34 5.70
N GLY A 211 4.69 13.76 6.94
CA GLY A 211 4.59 15.16 7.36
C GLY A 211 5.62 16.06 6.68
N ASP A 212 6.90 15.65 6.68
CA ASP A 212 7.98 16.40 6.03
C ASP A 212 7.77 16.53 4.51
N LEU A 213 7.46 15.41 3.84
CA LEU A 213 7.18 15.40 2.41
C LEU A 213 5.99 16.30 2.07
N TYR A 214 4.94 16.28 2.90
CA TYR A 214 3.79 17.15 2.72
C TYR A 214 4.18 18.63 2.83
N HIS A 215 4.86 19.04 3.91
CA HIS A 215 5.28 20.43 4.10
C HIS A 215 6.15 20.97 2.95
N MET A 216 7.02 20.11 2.40
CA MET A 216 7.82 20.46 1.23
C MET A 216 6.96 20.58 -0.04
N SER A 217 6.02 19.66 -0.28
CA SER A 217 5.19 19.68 -1.49
C SER A 217 4.31 20.94 -1.60
N ILE A 218 3.60 21.31 -0.53
CA ILE A 218 2.66 22.44 -0.52
C ILE A 218 3.34 23.82 -0.49
N GLY A 219 4.68 23.88 -0.42
CA GLY A 219 5.41 25.15 -0.44
C GLY A 219 5.37 25.94 0.87
N THR A 220 4.95 25.33 1.99
CA THR A 220 5.05 25.96 3.32
C THR A 220 6.50 26.22 3.76
N VAL A 221 7.44 25.55 3.12
CA VAL A 221 8.88 25.79 3.27
C VAL A 221 9.39 26.32 1.93
N GLN A 222 10.15 27.43 1.94
CA GLN A 222 10.86 27.90 0.74
C GLN A 222 11.82 26.80 0.28
N LYS A 223 11.45 26.10 -0.79
CA LYS A 223 12.23 25.07 -1.45
C LYS A 223 12.25 25.35 -2.95
N SER A 224 13.34 24.97 -3.61
CA SER A 224 13.40 24.99 -5.07
C SER A 224 12.33 24.06 -5.66
N GLU A 225 11.82 24.41 -6.83
CA GLU A 225 10.77 23.65 -7.53
C GLU A 225 11.10 22.16 -7.68
N GLY A 226 12.35 21.82 -8.01
CA GLY A 226 12.78 20.41 -8.11
C GLY A 226 12.63 19.62 -6.79
N ILE A 227 12.88 20.25 -5.63
CA ILE A 227 12.70 19.58 -4.33
C ILE A 227 11.22 19.37 -4.02
N ARG A 228 10.35 20.30 -4.42
CA ARG A 228 8.91 20.16 -4.26
C ARG A 228 8.38 18.98 -5.08
N GLN A 229 8.83 18.86 -6.33
CA GLN A 229 8.47 17.75 -7.21
C GLN A 229 8.97 16.40 -6.68
N LEU A 230 10.19 16.33 -6.16
CA LEU A 230 10.72 15.13 -5.50
C LEU A 230 9.91 14.76 -4.25
N ALA A 231 9.48 15.76 -3.46
CA ALA A 231 8.66 15.53 -2.29
C ALA A 231 7.25 15.02 -2.65
N GLU A 232 6.63 15.59 -3.69
CA GLU A 232 5.35 15.12 -4.23
C GLU A 232 5.43 13.68 -4.73
N PHE A 233 6.45 13.39 -5.55
CA PHE A 233 6.70 12.04 -6.04
C PHE A 233 6.87 11.06 -4.88
N SER A 234 7.70 11.42 -3.89
CA SER A 234 7.96 10.55 -2.74
C SER A 234 6.71 10.31 -1.90
N LEU A 235 5.84 11.32 -1.76
CA LEU A 235 4.59 11.22 -1.03
C LEU A 235 3.61 10.26 -1.72
N MET A 236 3.49 10.35 -3.04
CA MET A 236 2.68 9.43 -3.84
C MET A 236 3.27 8.01 -3.77
N ALA A 237 4.59 7.89 -3.94
CA ALA A 237 5.21 6.59 -3.96
C ALA A 237 5.12 5.85 -2.63
N LEU A 238 5.34 6.57 -1.52
CA LEU A 238 5.15 6.05 -0.18
C LEU A 238 3.70 5.64 0.10
N THR A 239 2.72 6.40 -0.40
CA THR A 239 1.29 6.06 -0.27
C THR A 239 0.98 4.75 -0.98
N ALA A 240 1.49 4.57 -2.20
CA ALA A 240 1.28 3.35 -2.97
C ALA A 240 1.90 2.12 -2.27
N GLU A 241 3.10 2.25 -1.69
CA GLU A 241 3.75 1.17 -0.94
C GLU A 241 2.96 0.75 0.30
N VAL A 242 2.41 1.71 1.04
CA VAL A 242 1.56 1.44 2.21
C VAL A 242 0.29 0.65 1.81
N ILE A 243 -0.34 1.03 0.70
CA ILE A 243 -1.51 0.33 0.16
C ILE A 243 -1.11 -1.07 -0.33
N MET A 244 -0.05 -1.16 -1.13
CA MET A 244 0.39 -2.37 -1.81
C MET A 244 0.81 -3.45 -0.82
N GLY A 245 1.58 -3.10 0.22
CA GLY A 245 1.97 -4.04 1.27
C GLY A 245 0.76 -4.75 1.87
N LYS A 246 -0.29 -4.00 2.20
CA LYS A 246 -1.51 -4.57 2.78
C LYS A 246 -2.38 -5.31 1.77
N MET A 247 -2.49 -4.79 0.54
CA MET A 247 -3.24 -5.46 -0.52
C MET A 247 -2.62 -6.81 -0.86
N MET A 248 -1.29 -6.91 -0.97
CA MET A 248 -0.60 -8.18 -1.24
C MET A 248 -0.83 -9.20 -0.12
N GLU A 249 -0.77 -8.78 1.15
CA GLU A 249 -1.04 -9.66 2.28
C GLU A 249 -2.46 -10.27 2.20
N TYR A 250 -3.48 -9.45 1.99
CA TYR A 250 -4.85 -9.95 1.89
C TYR A 250 -5.12 -10.72 0.60
N CYS A 251 -4.47 -10.36 -0.52
CA CYS A 251 -4.51 -11.17 -1.74
C CYS A 251 -4.04 -12.60 -1.47
N LEU A 252 -2.93 -12.78 -0.76
CA LEU A 252 -2.42 -14.11 -0.41
C LEU A 252 -3.39 -14.90 0.49
N ARG A 253 -4.02 -14.23 1.46
CA ARG A 253 -5.01 -14.84 2.35
C ARG A 253 -6.28 -15.25 1.61
N VAL A 254 -6.75 -14.40 0.70
CA VAL A 254 -7.98 -14.59 -0.07
C VAL A 254 -7.81 -15.58 -1.21
N ASP A 255 -6.65 -15.62 -1.87
CA ASP A 255 -6.40 -16.49 -3.03
C ASP A 255 -6.68 -17.96 -2.71
N ARG A 256 -6.24 -18.45 -1.54
CA ARG A 256 -6.55 -19.81 -1.09
C ARG A 256 -8.05 -20.06 -0.98
N VAL A 257 -8.77 -19.15 -0.33
CA VAL A 257 -10.22 -19.27 -0.12
C VAL A 257 -10.98 -19.20 -1.43
N TRP A 258 -10.59 -18.29 -2.31
CA TRP A 258 -11.19 -18.12 -3.62
C TRP A 258 -11.01 -19.36 -4.49
N ARG A 259 -9.83 -19.99 -4.47
CA ARG A 259 -9.57 -21.24 -5.19
C ARG A 259 -10.46 -22.36 -4.68
N ASP A 260 -10.50 -22.58 -3.36
CA ASP A 260 -11.32 -23.65 -2.77
C ASP A 260 -12.82 -23.50 -3.11
N MET A 261 -13.32 -22.26 -3.20
CA MET A 261 -14.74 -21.99 -3.46
C MET A 261 -15.13 -21.94 -4.93
N ASN A 262 -14.22 -21.57 -5.83
CA ASN A 262 -14.54 -21.34 -7.26
C ASN A 262 -13.77 -22.28 -8.21
N CYS A 263 -12.86 -23.11 -7.71
CA CYS A 263 -12.10 -24.11 -8.44
C CYS A 263 -12.06 -25.40 -7.61
N PRO A 264 -13.20 -26.11 -7.48
CA PRO A 264 -13.24 -27.34 -6.70
C PRO A 264 -12.21 -28.31 -7.27
N ILE A 265 -11.24 -28.68 -6.43
CA ILE A 265 -10.31 -29.76 -6.73
C ILE A 265 -11.18 -31.02 -6.86
N ASP A 266 -11.15 -31.68 -8.01
CA ASP A 266 -11.71 -33.03 -8.16
C ASP A 266 -11.03 -33.93 -7.12
N THR A 267 -11.75 -34.21 -6.03
CA THR A 267 -11.23 -34.88 -4.83
C THR A 267 -11.00 -36.38 -5.00
N GLU A 268 -11.08 -36.92 -6.22
CA GLU A 268 -10.85 -38.34 -6.46
C GLU A 268 -9.46 -38.68 -7.00
N ASN A 269 -8.60 -37.72 -7.40
CA ASN A 269 -7.28 -38.06 -7.99
C ASN A 269 -6.06 -37.19 -7.61
N SER A 270 -6.14 -36.25 -6.66
CA SER A 270 -5.01 -35.34 -6.36
C SER A 270 -4.40 -35.52 -4.96
N ILE A 271 -3.89 -36.73 -4.67
CA ILE A 271 -2.96 -36.94 -3.53
C ILE A 271 -1.52 -36.58 -3.91
N VAL A 272 -1.24 -36.11 -5.12
CA VAL A 272 0.13 -35.79 -5.54
C VAL A 272 0.27 -34.34 -5.99
N SER A 273 1.21 -33.67 -5.31
CA SER A 273 1.90 -32.41 -5.64
C SER A 273 1.12 -31.11 -5.49
N ASP A 274 1.30 -30.44 -4.34
CA ASP A 274 1.31 -28.96 -4.32
C ASP A 274 2.24 -28.34 -3.27
N GLU A 275 2.75 -29.11 -2.29
CA GLU A 275 3.85 -28.64 -1.42
C GLU A 275 5.18 -28.45 -2.18
N GLY A 276 5.34 -29.09 -3.34
CA GLY A 276 6.60 -29.09 -4.10
C GLY A 276 6.88 -27.83 -4.92
N ILE A 277 5.86 -27.07 -5.31
CA ILE A 277 6.01 -25.91 -6.22
C ILE A 277 6.18 -24.62 -5.42
N PHE A 278 5.50 -24.47 -4.29
CA PHE A 278 5.61 -23.29 -3.44
C PHE A 278 6.96 -23.25 -2.70
N HIS A 279 7.47 -24.40 -2.24
CA HIS A 279 8.78 -24.48 -1.59
C HIS A 279 9.96 -24.27 -2.55
N LYS A 280 9.84 -24.63 -3.83
CA LYS A 280 10.93 -24.48 -4.81
C LYS A 280 11.21 -23.02 -5.18
N ARG A 281 10.19 -22.15 -5.19
CA ARG A 281 10.39 -20.70 -5.48
C ARG A 281 10.89 -19.91 -4.27
N PHE A 282 10.53 -20.31 -3.04
CA PHE A 282 11.03 -19.64 -1.83
C PHE A 282 12.41 -20.13 -1.35
N ARG A 283 12.81 -21.38 -1.66
CA ARG A 283 14.19 -21.84 -1.36
C ARG A 283 15.26 -21.18 -2.23
N LEU A 284 14.91 -20.67 -3.41
CA LEU A 284 15.86 -19.90 -4.23
C LEU A 284 16.21 -18.52 -3.64
N ALA A 285 15.53 -18.09 -2.57
CA ALA A 285 15.82 -16.82 -1.89
C ALA A 285 16.55 -16.97 -0.54
N PHE A 286 16.69 -18.20 -0.01
CA PHE A 286 17.36 -18.46 1.26
C PHE A 286 18.05 -19.82 1.23
N ASP A 287 19.17 -19.91 0.50
CA ASP A 287 20.19 -20.90 0.83
C ASP A 287 21.41 -20.18 1.37
N LYS A 288 21.67 -20.40 2.66
CA LYS A 288 22.70 -19.76 3.45
C LYS A 288 23.87 -20.73 3.50
N LYS A 289 24.62 -20.87 2.42
CA LYS A 289 25.95 -21.48 2.45
C LYS A 289 26.82 -20.96 1.30
N GLU A 290 27.91 -20.36 1.73
CA GLU A 290 29.11 -19.95 0.99
C GLU A 290 29.00 -18.62 0.22
N GLY A 291 29.79 -17.66 0.72
CA GLY A 291 29.67 -16.25 0.38
C GLY A 291 30.27 -15.91 -0.97
N GLU A 292 29.42 -15.63 -1.94
CA GLU A 292 29.67 -14.66 -3.01
C GLU A 292 28.32 -14.30 -3.66
N MET A 293 27.97 -13.00 -3.64
CA MET A 293 26.74 -12.48 -4.24
C MET A 293 27.04 -12.10 -5.70
N ARG A 294 26.43 -12.77 -6.68
CA ARG A 294 26.39 -12.30 -8.07
C ARG A 294 24.94 -12.13 -8.52
N PHE A 295 24.64 -10.94 -9.02
CA PHE A 295 23.33 -10.54 -9.54
C PHE A 295 23.18 -11.01 -11.00
N VAL A 296 22.02 -11.58 -11.33
CA VAL A 296 21.48 -11.62 -12.69
C VAL A 296 20.13 -10.93 -12.65
#